data_AF-A0A370FFD8-F1
#
_entry.id   AF-A0A370FFD8-F1
#
_cell.length_a   1.000
_cell.length_b   1.000
_cell.length_c   1.000
_cell.angle_alpha   90.00
_cell.angle_beta   90.00
_cell.angle_gamma   90.00
#
_symmetry.space_group_name_H-M   'P 1'
#
loop_
_entity.id
_entity.type
_entity.pdbx_description
1 polymer ?
#
loop_
_entity_poly.entity_id
_entity_poly.type
_entity_poly.pdbx_seq_one_letter_code
_entity_poly.pdbx_strand_id
1 'polypeptide(L)'
;MSLSDLIRTYRERLVDEWASYASAQIKAAQVLSRDDLRDSAGKLFSAIADDMEKIQSEKAQRDKSHGLRPGNSEAITRHALVHADARLAQGFSLLALIAEYRAARASVMRLWAEKGANEATDAEEIVRFNEAIDEALNVSANSVEDQLHHGRDLFLGVLGHDMRSPLGAIMSGSQVLLKDDHLSPV
;
A
#
# COMPACT_ATOMS: atom_id res chain seq x y z
N MET A 1 30.55 5.64 -4.16
CA MET A 1 29.31 5.04 -4.69
C MET A 1 28.18 5.73 -3.96
N SER A 2 27.23 6.31 -4.69
CA SER A 2 26.04 6.95 -4.12
C SER A 2 25.08 5.89 -3.56
N LEU A 3 24.11 6.28 -2.73
CA LEU A 3 23.06 5.38 -2.28
C LEU A 3 22.15 4.96 -3.45
N SER A 4 21.89 5.85 -4.41
CA SER A 4 21.17 5.50 -5.65
C SER A 4 21.90 4.43 -6.45
N ASP A 5 23.23 4.54 -6.60
CA ASP A 5 24.08 3.56 -7.28
C ASP A 5 24.04 2.21 -6.56
N LEU A 6 24.09 2.22 -5.22
CA LEU A 6 23.99 1.01 -4.41
C LEU A 6 22.65 0.31 -4.61
N ILE A 7 21.53 1.05 -4.60
CA ILE A 7 20.19 0.48 -4.85
C ILE A 7 20.14 -0.15 -6.24
N ARG A 8 20.69 0.50 -7.27
CA ARG A 8 20.72 -0.06 -8.63
C ARG A 8 21.61 -1.29 -8.73
N THR A 9 22.81 -1.22 -8.16
CA THR A 9 23.82 -2.30 -8.21
C THR A 9 23.32 -3.57 -7.51
N TYR A 10 22.66 -3.41 -6.37
CA TYR A 10 22.20 -4.54 -5.54
C TYR A 10 20.69 -4.76 -5.60
N ARG A 11 20.01 -4.23 -6.62
CA ARG A 11 18.56 -4.30 -6.79
C ARG A 11 18.03 -5.73 -6.66
N GLU A 12 18.64 -6.69 -7.36
CA GLU A 12 18.18 -8.09 -7.31
C GLU A 12 18.24 -8.68 -5.92
N ARG A 13 19.31 -8.39 -5.16
CA ARG A 13 19.43 -8.80 -3.75
C ARG A 13 18.35 -8.15 -2.89
N LEU A 14 18.10 -6.85 -3.07
CA LEU A 14 17.05 -6.14 -2.32
C LEU A 14 15.66 -6.70 -2.61
N VAL A 15 15.38 -7.03 -3.87
CA VAL A 15 14.13 -7.68 -4.30
C VAL A 15 14.01 -9.09 -3.71
N ASP A 16 15.12 -9.81 -3.58
CA ASP A 16 15.14 -11.11 -2.90
C ASP A 16 14.91 -11.03 -1.40
N GLU A 17 15.54 -10.07 -0.72
CA GLU A 17 15.31 -9.81 0.70
C GLU A 17 13.85 -9.38 0.95
N TRP A 18 13.29 -8.55 0.06
CA TRP A 18 11.87 -8.16 0.06
C TRP A 18 10.95 -9.39 -0.02
N ALA A 19 11.12 -10.25 -1.03
CA ALA A 19 10.27 -11.43 -1.21
C ALA A 19 10.44 -12.45 -0.08
N SER A 20 11.67 -12.63 0.40
CA SER A 20 11.97 -13.52 1.52
C SER A 20 11.30 -13.05 2.81
N TYR A 21 11.36 -11.75 3.11
CA TYR A 21 10.66 -11.18 4.25
C TYR A 21 9.14 -11.40 4.14
N ALA A 22 8.54 -11.07 3.00
CA ALA A 22 7.12 -11.20 2.79
C ALA A 22 6.66 -12.65 3.01
N SER A 23 7.28 -13.61 2.33
CA SER A 23 6.94 -15.04 2.44
C SER A 23 7.08 -15.59 3.87
N ALA A 24 8.08 -15.11 4.63
CA ALA A 24 8.33 -15.57 5.99
C ALA A 24 7.42 -14.94 7.04
N GLN A 25 7.07 -13.66 6.89
CA GLN A 25 6.45 -12.86 7.96
C GLN A 25 4.98 -12.48 7.69
N ILE A 26 4.53 -12.53 6.43
CA ILE A 26 3.19 -12.10 6.05
C ILE A 26 2.35 -13.32 5.70
N LYS A 27 1.28 -13.56 6.47
CA LYS A 27 0.41 -14.73 6.28
C LYS A 27 -0.17 -14.82 4.87
N ALA A 28 -0.65 -13.71 4.32
CA ALA A 28 -1.19 -13.66 2.95
C ALA A 28 -0.14 -13.96 1.88
N ALA A 29 1.15 -13.76 2.17
CA ALA A 29 2.24 -14.01 1.23
C ALA A 29 2.61 -15.49 1.11
N GLN A 30 2.24 -16.34 2.08
CA GLN A 30 2.66 -17.74 2.13
C GLN A 30 2.11 -18.61 0.99
N VAL A 31 1.02 -18.15 0.37
CA VAL A 31 0.38 -18.83 -0.78
C VAL A 31 0.84 -18.26 -2.13
N LEU A 32 1.62 -17.19 -2.12
CA LEU A 32 2.09 -16.52 -3.33
C LEU A 32 3.37 -17.16 -3.86
N SER A 33 3.53 -17.17 -5.17
CA SER A 33 4.79 -17.60 -5.77
C SER A 33 5.89 -16.58 -5.49
N ARG A 34 7.15 -17.01 -5.61
CA ARG A 34 8.29 -16.10 -5.49
C ARG A 34 8.24 -15.00 -6.55
N ASP A 35 7.72 -15.27 -7.74
CA ASP A 35 7.62 -14.28 -8.81
C ASP A 35 6.55 -13.23 -8.49
N ASP A 36 5.40 -13.63 -7.92
CA ASP A 36 4.37 -12.70 -7.45
C ASP A 36 4.92 -11.73 -6.39
N LEU A 37 5.79 -12.23 -5.50
CA LEU A 37 6.40 -11.43 -4.45
C LEU A 37 7.48 -10.47 -4.97
N ARG A 38 8.04 -10.72 -6.17
CA ARG A 38 9.15 -9.94 -6.76
C ARG A 38 8.70 -8.90 -7.80
N ASP A 39 7.58 -9.11 -8.49
CA ASP A 39 7.20 -8.38 -9.72
C ASP A 39 7.21 -6.84 -9.58
N SER A 40 6.65 -6.32 -8.48
CA SER A 40 6.53 -4.88 -8.27
C SER A 40 7.73 -4.25 -7.56
N ALA A 41 8.43 -5.01 -6.70
CA ALA A 41 9.52 -4.50 -5.87
C ALA A 41 10.67 -3.93 -6.72
N GLY A 42 11.05 -4.62 -7.79
CA GLY A 42 12.16 -4.19 -8.63
C GLY A 42 11.89 -2.85 -9.34
N LYS A 43 10.66 -2.65 -9.85
CA LYS A 43 10.29 -1.38 -10.51
C LYS A 43 10.26 -0.23 -9.52
N LEU A 44 9.82 -0.50 -8.29
CA LEU A 44 9.78 0.48 -7.22
C LEU A 44 11.17 0.92 -6.77
N PHE A 45 12.10 -0.02 -6.55
CA PHE A 45 13.49 0.33 -6.22
C PHE A 45 14.18 1.14 -7.33
N SER A 46 13.93 0.82 -8.60
CA SER A 46 14.43 1.61 -9.73
C SER A 46 13.88 3.04 -9.70
N ALA A 47 12.56 3.19 -9.52
CA ALA A 47 11.93 4.51 -9.44
C ALA A 47 12.43 5.33 -8.25
N ILE A 48 12.69 4.70 -7.10
CA ILE A 48 13.29 5.34 -5.93
C ILE A 48 14.70 5.85 -6.25
N ALA A 49 15.56 5.00 -6.83
CA ALA A 49 16.93 5.39 -7.17
C ALA A 49 16.96 6.55 -8.19
N ASP A 50 16.09 6.51 -9.20
CA ASP A 50 15.97 7.57 -10.20
C ASP A 50 15.45 8.88 -9.61
N ASP A 51 14.58 8.80 -8.60
CA ASP A 51 14.05 9.99 -7.94
C ASP A 51 15.07 10.68 -7.03
N MET A 52 15.92 9.90 -6.36
CA MET A 52 16.99 10.41 -5.50
C MET A 52 17.98 11.32 -6.25
N GLU A 53 18.16 11.10 -7.54
CA GLU A 53 19.08 11.88 -8.39
C GLU A 53 18.47 13.15 -8.97
N LYS A 54 17.17 13.37 -8.75
CA LYS A 54 16.51 14.58 -9.25
C LYS A 54 16.90 15.79 -8.43
N ILE A 55 17.16 16.89 -9.16
CA ILE A 55 17.33 18.21 -8.56
C ILE A 55 16.01 18.59 -7.88
N GLN A 56 16.09 18.98 -6.61
CA GLN A 56 14.96 19.37 -5.79
C GLN A 56 15.32 20.67 -5.08
N SER A 57 14.36 21.59 -4.99
CA SER A 57 14.52 22.79 -4.17
C SER A 57 14.22 22.47 -2.71
N GLU A 58 14.75 23.25 -1.76
CA GLU A 58 14.43 23.06 -0.33
C GLU A 58 12.93 23.07 -0.04
N LYS A 59 12.16 23.90 -0.76
CA LYS A 59 10.70 23.91 -0.62
C LYS A 59 10.10 22.58 -1.07
N ALA A 60 10.54 22.05 -2.22
CA ALA A 60 10.05 20.78 -2.71
C ALA A 60 10.47 19.62 -1.79
N GLN A 61 11.63 19.70 -1.15
CA GLN A 61 12.09 18.78 -0.13
C GLN A 61 11.20 18.81 1.12
N ARG A 62 11.00 19.99 1.71
CA ARG A 62 10.10 20.17 2.87
C ARG A 62 8.69 19.68 2.58
N ASP A 63 8.10 20.11 1.47
CA ASP A 63 6.75 19.71 1.09
C ASP A 63 6.64 18.18 0.90
N LYS A 64 7.66 17.53 0.31
CA LYS A 64 7.72 16.08 0.12
C LYS A 64 7.83 15.34 1.45
N SER A 65 8.74 15.78 2.33
CA SER A 65 8.93 15.20 3.67
C SER A 65 7.67 15.26 4.54
N HIS A 66 6.79 16.25 4.32
CA HIS A 66 5.51 16.38 5.02
C HIS A 66 4.34 15.68 4.31
N GLY A 67 4.58 15.00 3.18
CA GLY A 67 3.52 14.37 2.38
C GLY A 67 2.55 15.38 1.74
N LEU A 68 2.89 16.67 1.71
CA LEU A 68 2.03 17.75 1.19
C LEU A 68 2.07 17.86 -0.35
N ARG A 69 2.88 17.04 -1.01
CA ARG A 69 2.92 16.89 -2.47
C ARG A 69 2.91 15.41 -2.87
N PRO A 70 1.78 14.70 -2.70
CA PRO A 70 1.61 13.38 -3.27
C PRO A 70 1.72 13.48 -4.80
N GLY A 71 2.56 12.68 -5.44
CA GLY A 71 2.67 12.64 -6.91
C GLY A 71 3.78 13.48 -7.52
N ASN A 72 4.71 14.02 -6.72
CA ASN A 72 5.89 14.70 -7.27
C ASN A 72 6.83 13.73 -8.00
N SER A 73 6.77 12.43 -7.66
CA SER A 73 7.44 11.40 -8.43
C SER A 73 6.43 10.48 -9.11
N GLU A 74 6.02 10.86 -10.33
CA GLU A 74 5.04 10.12 -11.15
C GLU A 74 5.39 8.62 -11.26
N ALA A 75 6.68 8.29 -11.39
CA ALA A 75 7.14 6.91 -11.45
C ALA A 75 6.95 6.16 -10.12
N ILE A 76 7.33 6.77 -8.98
CA ILE A 76 7.12 6.16 -7.65
C ILE A 76 5.63 5.97 -7.41
N THR A 77 4.83 7.01 -7.61
CA THR A 77 3.37 6.97 -7.41
C THR A 77 2.74 5.86 -8.23
N ARG A 78 3.03 5.79 -9.53
CA ARG A 78 2.49 4.74 -10.41
C ARG A 78 2.86 3.34 -9.95
N HIS A 79 4.13 3.10 -9.60
CA HIS A 79 4.58 1.77 -9.16
C HIS A 79 4.06 1.41 -7.77
N ALA A 80 3.95 2.38 -6.86
CA ALA A 80 3.40 2.20 -5.52
C ALA A 80 1.90 1.87 -5.54
N LEU A 81 1.12 2.50 -6.43
CA LEU A 81 -0.30 2.19 -6.64
C LEU A 81 -0.48 0.77 -7.19
N VAL A 82 0.24 0.43 -8.28
CA VAL A 82 0.19 -0.92 -8.86
C VAL A 82 0.57 -1.99 -7.81
N HIS A 83 1.58 -1.71 -6.99
CA HIS A 83 1.98 -2.60 -5.90
C HIS A 83 0.87 -2.75 -4.85
N ALA A 84 0.28 -1.63 -4.39
CA ALA A 84 -0.78 -1.64 -3.41
C ALA A 84 -2.03 -2.42 -3.89
N ASP A 85 -2.46 -2.18 -5.13
CA ASP A 85 -3.59 -2.86 -5.75
C ASP A 85 -3.37 -4.37 -5.82
N ALA A 86 -2.19 -4.79 -6.30
CA ALA A 86 -1.83 -6.20 -6.37
C ALA A 86 -1.85 -6.85 -4.98
N ARG A 87 -1.29 -6.19 -3.97
CA ARG A 87 -1.22 -6.73 -2.61
C ARG A 87 -2.59 -6.81 -1.95
N LEU A 88 -3.44 -5.81 -2.13
CA LEU A 88 -4.80 -5.85 -1.62
C LEU A 88 -5.61 -6.99 -2.27
N ALA A 89 -5.49 -7.17 -3.58
CA ALA A 89 -6.10 -8.27 -4.31
C ALA A 89 -5.59 -9.66 -3.85
N GLN A 90 -4.33 -9.72 -3.41
CA GLN A 90 -3.71 -10.91 -2.82
C GLN A 90 -4.04 -11.10 -1.32
N GLY A 91 -4.87 -10.25 -0.74
CA GLY A 91 -5.34 -10.37 0.64
C GLY A 91 -4.39 -9.80 1.70
N PHE A 92 -3.45 -8.94 1.31
CA PHE A 92 -2.63 -8.20 2.28
C PHE A 92 -3.51 -7.20 3.03
N SER A 93 -3.27 -7.08 4.34
CA SER A 93 -3.81 -5.97 5.12
C SER A 93 -2.95 -4.72 4.94
N LEU A 94 -3.51 -3.55 5.26
CA LEU A 94 -2.74 -2.29 5.31
C LEU A 94 -1.50 -2.42 6.21
N LEU A 95 -1.61 -3.13 7.34
CA LEU A 95 -0.48 -3.37 8.24
C LEU A 95 0.59 -4.27 7.62
N ALA A 96 0.19 -5.27 6.82
CA ALA A 96 1.14 -6.12 6.10
C ALA A 96 1.90 -5.32 5.04
N LEU A 97 1.21 -4.43 4.31
CA LEU A 97 1.82 -3.52 3.34
C LEU A 97 2.84 -2.59 4.01
N ILE A 98 2.47 -1.93 5.11
CA ILE A 98 3.38 -1.09 5.90
C ILE A 98 4.61 -1.89 6.38
N ALA A 99 4.41 -3.13 6.81
CA ALA A 99 5.49 -4.00 7.27
C ALA A 99 6.49 -4.34 6.15
N GLU A 100 5.99 -4.57 4.94
CA GLU A 100 6.83 -4.85 3.76
C GLU A 100 7.74 -3.66 3.40
N TYR A 101 7.16 -2.45 3.33
CA TYR A 101 7.93 -1.21 3.13
C TYR A 101 8.96 -0.97 4.24
N ARG A 102 8.61 -1.25 5.50
CA ARG A 102 9.53 -1.12 6.63
C ARG A 102 10.72 -2.08 6.49
N ALA A 103 10.46 -3.32 6.09
CA ALA A 103 11.51 -4.31 5.86
C ALA A 103 12.43 -3.90 4.69
N ALA A 104 11.86 -3.36 3.63
CA ALA A 104 12.61 -2.83 2.49
C ALA A 104 13.54 -1.68 2.90
N ARG A 105 13.02 -0.69 3.62
CA ARG A 105 13.82 0.44 4.15
C ARG A 105 14.99 -0.07 4.98
N ALA A 106 14.71 -0.99 5.91
CA ALA A 106 15.74 -1.56 6.77
C ALA A 106 16.79 -2.34 5.96
N SER A 107 16.39 -3.04 4.90
CA SER A 107 17.30 -3.81 4.04
C SER A 107 18.24 -2.90 3.24
N VAL A 108 17.72 -1.82 2.65
CA VAL A 108 18.54 -0.81 1.98
C VAL A 108 19.51 -0.15 2.96
N MET A 109 19.04 0.27 4.14
CA MET A 109 19.89 0.95 5.14
C MET A 109 20.99 0.04 5.70
N ARG A 110 20.70 -1.24 5.95
CA ARG A 110 21.74 -2.22 6.36
C ARG A 110 22.76 -2.40 5.25
N LEU A 111 22.31 -2.57 4.01
CA LEU A 111 23.20 -2.74 2.88
C LEU A 111 24.08 -1.50 2.65
N TRP A 112 23.52 -0.30 2.83
CA TRP A 112 24.26 0.95 2.79
C TRP A 112 25.37 0.98 3.84
N ALA A 113 25.05 0.64 5.11
CA ALA A 113 26.02 0.56 6.17
C ALA A 113 27.13 -0.48 5.92
N GLU A 114 26.80 -1.61 5.25
CA GLU A 114 27.75 -2.67 4.93
C GLU A 114 28.67 -2.37 3.74
N LYS A 115 28.18 -1.65 2.72
CA LYS A 115 28.82 -1.59 1.38
C LYS A 115 29.06 -0.18 0.84
N GLY A 116 28.37 0.83 1.35
CA GLY A 116 28.34 2.17 0.78
C GLY A 116 28.72 3.30 1.73
N ALA A 117 28.74 3.04 3.04
CA ALA A 117 29.16 4.02 4.04
C ALA A 117 30.67 4.27 3.97
N ASN A 118 31.07 5.34 3.27
CA ASN A 118 32.40 5.92 3.40
C ASN A 118 32.38 7.02 4.48
N GLU A 119 33.54 7.49 4.95
CA GLU A 119 33.65 8.60 5.93
C GLU A 119 32.92 9.89 5.48
N ALA A 120 32.73 10.07 4.18
CA ALA A 120 31.95 11.14 3.57
C ALA A 120 30.54 10.66 3.14
N THR A 121 29.86 9.89 3.98
CA THR A 121 28.45 9.55 3.74
C THR A 121 27.65 10.84 3.73
N ASP A 122 27.06 11.16 2.60
CA ASP A 122 26.25 12.37 2.47
C ASP A 122 24.88 12.12 3.13
N ALA A 123 24.64 12.81 4.24
CA ALA A 123 23.38 12.75 4.97
C ALA A 123 22.19 13.12 4.06
N GLU A 124 22.42 13.91 3.01
CA GLU A 124 21.40 14.24 2.02
C GLU A 124 20.88 12.98 1.31
N GLU A 125 21.73 12.01 0.97
CA GLU A 125 21.30 10.79 0.27
C GLU A 125 20.33 9.95 1.12
N ILE A 126 20.60 9.86 2.42
CA ILE A 126 19.72 9.16 3.37
C ILE A 126 18.37 9.88 3.45
N VAL A 127 18.38 11.21 3.51
CA VAL A 127 17.15 12.01 3.50
C VAL A 127 16.36 11.78 2.21
N ARG A 128 17.01 11.84 1.03
CA ARG A 128 16.35 11.59 -0.26
C ARG A 128 15.74 10.19 -0.35
N PHE A 129 16.46 9.18 0.13
CA PHE A 129 15.92 7.83 0.16
C PHE A 129 14.69 7.72 1.08
N ASN A 130 14.77 8.27 2.28
CA ASN A 130 13.65 8.25 3.23
C ASN A 130 12.41 8.95 2.65
N GLU A 131 12.58 10.11 2.03
CA GLU A 131 11.48 10.82 1.36
C GLU A 131 10.85 9.99 0.22
N ALA A 132 11.67 9.32 -0.59
CA ALA A 132 11.19 8.53 -1.72
C ALA A 132 10.42 7.28 -1.26
N ILE A 133 10.91 6.56 -0.25
CA ILE A 133 10.23 5.36 0.27
C ILE A 133 8.99 5.73 1.08
N ASP A 134 9.01 6.84 1.83
CA ASP A 134 7.84 7.32 2.58
C ASP A 134 6.76 7.87 1.62
N GLU A 135 7.13 8.49 0.49
CA GLU A 135 6.17 8.84 -0.58
C GLU A 135 5.48 7.59 -1.13
N ALA A 136 6.25 6.53 -1.46
CA ALA A 136 5.70 5.27 -1.94
C ALA A 136 4.72 4.66 -0.92
N LEU A 137 5.13 4.59 0.35
CA LEU A 137 4.31 4.06 1.43
C LEU A 137 3.02 4.88 1.61
N ASN A 138 3.11 6.21 1.64
CA ASN A 138 1.96 7.09 1.86
C ASN A 138 0.94 6.95 0.73
N VAL A 139 1.39 6.95 -0.54
CA VAL A 139 0.51 6.75 -1.70
C VAL A 139 -0.16 5.37 -1.65
N SER A 140 0.61 4.31 -1.39
CA SER A 140 0.07 2.96 -1.25
C SER A 140 -0.94 2.84 -0.12
N ALA A 141 -0.66 3.43 1.05
CA ALA A 141 -1.52 3.36 2.23
C ALA A 141 -2.86 4.08 2.00
N ASN A 142 -2.82 5.31 1.46
CA ASN A 142 -4.02 6.08 1.15
C ASN A 142 -4.91 5.35 0.13
N SER A 143 -4.31 4.76 -0.91
CA SER A 143 -5.06 3.99 -1.92
C SER A 143 -5.77 2.78 -1.31
N VAL A 144 -5.10 2.04 -0.42
CA VAL A 144 -5.73 0.90 0.27
C VAL A 144 -6.85 1.37 1.20
N GLU A 145 -6.65 2.46 1.94
CA GLU A 145 -7.69 3.04 2.81
C GLU A 145 -8.92 3.46 2.01
N ASP A 146 -8.72 4.17 0.89
CA ASP A 146 -9.80 4.59 -0.01
C ASP A 146 -10.57 3.39 -0.58
N GLN A 147 -9.86 2.33 -0.99
CA GLN A 147 -10.48 1.10 -1.49
C GLN A 147 -11.30 0.38 -0.41
N LEU A 148 -10.79 0.32 0.82
CA LEU A 148 -11.52 -0.26 1.96
C LEU A 148 -12.78 0.55 2.30
N HIS A 149 -12.69 1.88 2.30
CA HIS A 149 -13.84 2.75 2.49
C HIS A 149 -14.88 2.58 1.39
N HIS A 150 -14.46 2.58 0.13
CA HIS A 150 -15.36 2.37 -0.99
C HIS A 150 -16.06 1.01 -0.92
N GLY A 151 -15.31 -0.06 -0.62
CA GLY A 151 -15.87 -1.40 -0.45
C GLY A 151 -16.89 -1.49 0.68
N ARG A 152 -16.60 -0.86 1.83
CA ARG A 152 -17.53 -0.77 2.96
C ARG A 152 -18.83 -0.06 2.57
N ASP A 153 -18.71 1.09 1.92
CA ASP A 153 -19.86 1.92 1.57
C ASP A 153 -20.75 1.22 0.54
N LEU A 154 -20.15 0.52 -0.43
CA LEU A 154 -20.88 -0.33 -1.38
C LEU A 154 -21.60 -1.49 -0.67
N PHE A 155 -20.91 -2.18 0.23
CA PHE A 155 -21.49 -3.29 0.99
C PHE A 155 -22.70 -2.84 1.83
N LEU A 156 -22.58 -1.71 2.54
CA LEU A 156 -23.67 -1.15 3.32
C LEU A 156 -24.85 -0.72 2.43
N GLY A 157 -24.57 -0.16 1.24
CA GLY A 157 -25.58 0.20 0.25
C GLY A 157 -26.36 -1.00 -0.26
N VAL A 158 -25.67 -2.07 -0.66
CA VAL A 158 -26.27 -3.33 -1.12
C VAL A 158 -27.09 -3.97 -0.01
N LEU A 159 -26.52 -4.11 1.20
CA LEU A 159 -27.21 -4.71 2.33
C LEU A 159 -28.47 -3.92 2.72
N GLY A 160 -28.38 -2.58 2.75
CA GLY A 160 -29.51 -1.71 3.04
C GLY A 160 -30.61 -1.80 1.97
N HIS A 161 -30.24 -1.94 0.70
CA HIS A 161 -31.18 -2.18 -0.39
C HIS A 161 -31.87 -3.55 -0.25
N ASP A 162 -31.09 -4.61 -0.08
CA ASP A 162 -31.57 -5.99 -0.09
C ASP A 162 -32.40 -6.32 1.14
N MET A 163 -32.11 -5.69 2.29
CA MET A 163 -32.93 -5.83 3.50
C MET A 163 -34.26 -5.07 3.41
N ARG A 164 -34.35 -3.99 2.63
CA ARG A 164 -35.56 -3.16 2.53
C ARG A 164 -36.73 -3.92 1.91
N SER A 165 -36.47 -4.74 0.91
CA SER A 165 -37.50 -5.52 0.20
C SER A 165 -38.23 -6.54 1.08
N PRO A 166 -37.55 -7.49 1.77
CA PRO A 166 -38.22 -8.44 2.65
C PRO A 166 -38.85 -7.76 3.87
N LEU A 167 -38.20 -6.74 4.46
CA LEU A 167 -38.79 -5.99 5.57
C LEU A 167 -40.06 -5.24 5.15
N GLY A 168 -40.07 -4.65 3.96
CA GLY A 168 -41.25 -4.03 3.37
C GLY A 168 -42.40 -5.03 3.18
N ALA A 169 -42.10 -6.21 2.64
CA ALA A 169 -43.09 -7.27 2.47
C ALA A 169 -43.67 -7.75 3.82
N ILE A 170 -42.82 -7.94 4.84
CA ILE A 170 -43.24 -8.30 6.20
C ILE A 170 -44.14 -7.21 6.78
N MET A 171 -43.73 -5.93 6.71
CA MET A 171 -44.52 -4.80 7.21
C MET A 171 -45.87 -4.68 6.52
N SER A 172 -45.91 -4.81 5.19
CA SER A 172 -47.16 -4.79 4.41
C SER A 172 -48.07 -5.96 4.80
N GLY A 173 -47.51 -7.17 4.93
CA GLY A 173 -48.25 -8.35 5.39
C GLY A 173 -48.85 -8.15 6.79
N SER A 174 -48.05 -7.65 7.74
CA SER A 174 -48.53 -7.33 9.09
C SER A 174 -49.65 -6.27 9.09
N GLN A 175 -49.56 -5.25 8.23
CA GLN A 175 -50.61 -4.24 8.10
C GLN A 175 -51.93 -4.80 7.54
N VAL A 176 -51.85 -5.74 6.59
CA VAL A 176 -53.03 -6.44 6.07
C VAL A 176 -53.67 -7.26 7.20
N LEU A 177 -52.89 -8.04 7.93
CA LEU A 177 -53.38 -8.84 9.06
C LEU A 177 -54.01 -7.96 10.15
N LEU A 178 -53.40 -6.84 10.53
CA LEU A 178 -53.97 -5.93 11.53
C LEU A 178 -55.31 -5.29 11.14
N LYS A 179 -55.66 -5.29 9.85
CA LYS A 179 -56.91 -4.71 9.33
C LYS A 179 -57.95 -5.76 8.94
N ASP A 180 -57.64 -7.04 9.12
CA ASP A 180 -58.55 -8.13 8.77
C ASP A 180 -59.44 -8.49 9.96
N ASP A 181 -60.69 -8.01 9.92
CA ASP A 181 -61.72 -8.28 10.92
C ASP A 181 -62.20 -9.75 10.94
N HIS A 182 -61.72 -10.59 10.00
CA HIS A 182 -62.09 -12.00 9.87
C HIS A 182 -61.00 -12.98 10.33
N LEU A 183 -59.90 -12.49 10.89
CA LEU A 183 -58.88 -13.36 11.48
C LEU A 183 -59.47 -14.17 12.64
N SER A 184 -59.39 -15.50 12.52
CA SER A 184 -59.76 -16.39 13.63
C SER A 184 -58.80 -16.19 14.80
N PRO A 185 -59.28 -16.07 16.06
CA PRO A 185 -58.40 -16.07 17.22
C PRO A 185 -57.66 -17.40 17.28
N VAL A 186 -56.34 -17.34 17.48
CA VAL A 186 -55.50 -18.51 17.76
C VAL A 186 -55.71 -18.97 19.19
#